data_AF-A0A925N6G9-F1
#
_entry.id   AF-A0A925N6G9-F1
#
_cell.length_a   1.000
_cell.length_b   1.000
_cell.length_c   1.000
_cell.angle_alpha   90.00
_cell.angle_beta   90.00
_cell.angle_gamma   90.00
#
_symmetry.space_group_name_H-M   'P 1'
#
loop_
_entity.id
_entity.type
_entity.pdbx_description
1 polymer ?
#
loop_
_entity_poly.entity_id
_entity_poly.type
_entity_poly.pdbx_seq_one_letter_code
_entity_poly.pdbx_strand_id
1 'polypeptide(L)' 'MAGTGALVGLRVLDIGTFVAAPFCGTILADFGAEV' A
#
# COMPACT_ATOMS: atom_id res chain seq x y z
N MET A 1 1.28 -15.85 -0.32
CA MET A 1 -0.07 -16.27 0.11
C MET A 1 -1.05 -15.27 -0.45
N ALA A 2 -2.00 -15.69 -1.30
CA ALA A 2 -3.08 -14.80 -1.74
C ALA A 2 -4.02 -14.58 -0.55
N GLY A 3 -3.71 -13.58 0.27
CA GLY A 3 -4.59 -13.13 1.35
C GLY A 3 -5.85 -12.51 0.78
N THR A 4 -6.92 -12.48 1.57
CA THR A 4 -8.13 -11.73 1.26
C THR A 4 -7.96 -10.30 1.78
N GLY A 5 -7.58 -9.37 0.91
CA GLY A 5 -7.49 -7.95 1.19
C GLY A 5 -8.04 -7.15 0.01
N ALA A 6 -8.66 -6.00 0.27
CA ALA A 6 -9.35 -5.21 -0.76
C ALA A 6 -8.43 -4.77 -1.92
N LEU A 7 -7.11 -4.69 -1.68
CA LEU A 7 -6.11 -4.24 -2.65
C LEU A 7 -5.12 -5.33 -3.06
N VAL A 8 -5.42 -6.61 -2.79
CA VAL A 8 -4.54 -7.72 -3.16
C VAL A 8 -4.36 -7.79 -4.67
N GLY A 9 -3.10 -7.86 -5.10
CA GLY A 9 -2.71 -7.89 -6.51
C GLY A 9 -2.41 -6.52 -7.11
N LEU A 10 -2.63 -5.43 -6.36
CA LEU A 10 -2.18 -4.11 -6.76
C LEU A 10 -0.73 -3.87 -6.34
N ARG A 11 0.02 -3.22 -7.24
CA ARG A 11 1.38 -2.75 -7.02
C ARG A 11 1.36 -1.23 -7.07
N VAL A 12 1.81 -0.57 -6.01
CA VAL A 12 1.83 0.88 -5.85
C VAL A 12 3.28 1.32 -5.86
N LEU A 13 3.55 2.47 -6.48
CA LEU A 13 4.86 3.10 -6.45
C LEU A 13 4.76 4.34 -5.56
N ASP A 14 5.28 4.27 -4.34
CA ASP A 14 5.38 5.44 -3.47
C ASP A 14 6.66 6.25 -3.78
N ILE A 15 6.46 7.45 -4.34
CA ILE A 15 7.52 8.43 -4.63
C ILE A 15 7.25 9.78 -3.94
N GLY A 16 6.33 9.77 -2.97
CA GLY A 16 5.97 10.97 -2.24
C GLY A 16 7.05 11.36 -1.23
N THR A 17 7.19 12.66 -1.01
CA THR A 17 8.07 13.21 0.03
C THR A 17 7.23 13.68 1.21
N PHE A 18 7.80 13.70 2.42
CA PHE A 18 7.14 14.03 3.69
C PHE A 18 6.21 12.95 4.24
N VAL A 19 5.88 13.06 5.54
CA VAL A 19 5.25 12.01 6.36
C VAL A 19 3.90 11.52 5.83
N ALA A 20 3.13 12.39 5.16
CA ALA A 20 1.81 12.03 4.63
C ALA A 20 1.87 10.90 3.59
N ALA A 21 2.94 10.84 2.77
CA ALA A 21 3.10 9.84 1.73
C ALA A 21 3.31 8.41 2.29
N PRO A 22 4.34 8.11 3.10
CA PRO A 22 4.53 6.76 3.65
C PRO A 22 3.40 6.37 4.63
N PHE A 23 2.72 7.33 5.26
CA PHE A 23 1.52 7.05 6.05
C PHE A 23 0.38 6.51 5.17
N CYS A 24 0.12 7.16 4.04
CA CYS A 24 -0.82 6.65 3.03
C CYS A 24 -0.39 5.26 2.54
N GLY A 25 0.90 5.08 2.22
CA GLY A 25 1.45 3.81 1.78
C GLY A 25 1.23 2.66 2.77
N THR A 26 1.36 2.95 4.07
CA THR A 26 1.09 1.96 5.13
C THR A 26 -0.37 1.50 5.12
N ILE A 27 -1.33 2.43 5.00
CA ILE A 27 -2.76 2.10 4.93
C ILE A 27 -3.08 1.23 3.70
N LEU A 28 -2.45 1.52 2.56
CA LEU A 28 -2.61 0.72 1.35
C LEU A 28 -2.05 -0.70 1.52
N ALA A 29 -0.88 -0.83 2.17
CA ALA A 29 -0.27 -2.12 2.48
C ALA A 29 -1.12 -2.95 3.46
N ASP A 30 -1.76 -2.30 4.46
CA ASP A 30 -2.69 -2.95 5.38
C ASP A 30 -3.89 -3.58 4.67
N PHE A 31 -4.31 -3.03 3.53
CA PHE A 31 -5.34 -3.61 2.67
C PHE A 31 -4.82 -4.59 1.62
N GLY A 32 -3.52 -4.90 1.64
CA GLY A 32 -2.89 -5.96 0.86
C GLY A 32 -2.24 -5.52 -0.45
N ALA A 33 -2.03 -4.22 -0.66
CA ALA A 33 -1.23 -3.75 -1.79
C ALA A 33 0.28 -4.03 -1.57
N GLU A 34 1.01 -4.28 -2.66
CA GLU A 34 2.47 -4.23 -2.70
C GLU A 34 2.87 -2.77 -2.96
N VAL A 35 3.15 -2.01 -1.90
CA VAL A 35 3.49 -0.58 -1.95
C VAL A 35 5.00 -0.36 -1.97
#